data_AF-A0A7X1NLK3-F1
#
_entry.id   AF-A0A7X1NLK3-F1
#
_cell.length_a   1.000
_cell.length_b   1.000
_cell.length_c   1.000
_cell.angle_alpha   90.00
_cell.angle_beta   90.00
_cell.angle_gamma   90.00
#
_symmetry.space_group_name_H-M   'P 1'
#
loop_
_entity.id
_entity.type
_entity.pdbx_description
1 polymer ?
#
loop_
_entity_poly.entity_id
_entity_poly.type
_entity_poly.pdbx_seq_one_letter_code
_entity_poly.pdbx_strand_id
1 'polypeptide(L)' 'MSNGQAVSFPLGWFPVLQAATAAEREHFAISMDRHQLLWPEIDEDINVPALLSFQSEHAARQRDSREQAFPYWPPE' A
#
# COMPACT_ATOMS: atom_id res chain seq x y z
N MET A 1 16.40 15.98 8.27
CA MET A 1 15.71 15.00 9.13
C MET A 1 14.65 14.34 8.27
N SER A 2 14.88 13.13 7.78
CA SER A 2 13.89 12.43 6.96
C SER A 2 12.90 11.76 7.91
N ASN A 3 11.69 12.29 7.95
CA ASN A 3 10.54 11.66 8.58
C ASN A 3 10.23 10.38 7.79
N GLY A 4 10.78 9.25 8.28
CA GLY A 4 10.50 7.93 7.73
C GLY A 4 9.01 7.65 7.86
N GLN A 5 8.29 7.66 6.74
CA GLN A 5 6.88 7.34 6.71
C GLN A 5 6.75 5.81 6.70
N ALA A 6 6.30 5.25 7.82
CA ALA A 6 5.95 3.83 7.88
C ALA A 6 4.62 3.62 7.16
N VAL A 7 4.59 2.67 6.23
CA VAL A 7 3.37 2.26 5.52
C VAL A 7 3.03 0.83 5.90
N SER A 8 1.75 0.55 6.10
CA SER A 8 1.24 -0.77 6.45
C SER A 8 0.18 -1.18 5.46
N PHE A 9 0.30 -2.40 4.93
CA PHE A 9 -0.61 -2.95 3.94
C PHE A 9 -1.21 -4.26 4.45
N PRO A 10 -2.45 -4.59 4.08
CA PRO A 10 -3.02 -5.88 4.37
C PRO A 10 -2.27 -6.97 3.61
N LEU A 11 -1.81 -8.00 4.31
CA LEU A 11 -1.18 -9.18 3.69
C LEU A 11 -2.08 -9.88 2.66
N GLY A 12 -3.40 -9.75 2.78
CA GLY A 12 -4.36 -10.31 1.81
C GLY A 12 -4.29 -9.69 0.41
N TRP A 13 -3.56 -8.59 0.20
CA TRP A 13 -3.32 -8.03 -1.13
C TRP A 13 -2.21 -8.76 -1.89
N PHE A 14 -1.39 -9.51 -1.18
CA PHE A 14 -0.23 -10.22 -1.70
C PHE A 14 -0.45 -11.71 -1.45
N PRO A 15 -1.10 -12.45 -2.36
CA PRO A 15 -1.41 -13.86 -2.17
C PRO A 15 -0.17 -14.69 -1.81
N VAL A 16 0.98 -14.32 -2.38
CA VAL A 16 2.27 -14.96 -2.13
C VAL A 16 2.75 -14.68 -0.70
N LEU A 17 2.80 -13.41 -0.27
CA LEU A 17 3.15 -13.08 1.13
C LEU A 17 2.12 -13.60 2.14
N GLN A 18 0.85 -13.75 1.77
CA GLN A 18 -0.17 -14.35 2.62
C GLN A 18 0.09 -15.84 2.85
N ALA A 19 0.53 -16.56 1.81
CA ALA A 19 0.90 -17.97 1.90
C ALA A 19 2.29 -18.17 2.55
N ALA A 20 3.14 -17.14 2.52
CA ALA A 20 4.47 -17.17 3.10
C ALA A 20 4.45 -17.25 4.64
N THR A 21 5.43 -17.98 5.17
CA THR A 21 5.69 -18.07 6.61
C THR A 21 6.17 -16.72 7.16
N ALA A 22 6.17 -16.58 8.50
CA ALA A 22 6.71 -15.38 9.12
C ALA A 22 8.21 -15.20 8.82
N ALA A 23 8.97 -16.31 8.82
CA ALA A 23 10.40 -16.30 8.55
C ALA A 23 10.71 -15.80 7.12
N GLU A 24 10.00 -16.32 6.11
CA GLU A 24 10.16 -15.89 4.72
C GLU A 24 9.84 -14.40 4.57
N ARG A 25 8.76 -13.92 5.22
CA ARG A 25 8.38 -12.51 5.19
C ARG A 25 9.41 -11.57 5.81
N GLU A 26 10.11 -12.01 6.85
CA GLU A 26 11.19 -11.25 7.47
C GLU A 26 12.49 -11.30 6.65
N HIS A 27 12.64 -12.32 5.79
CA HIS A 27 13.75 -12.48 4.83
C HIS A 27 13.51 -11.75 3.51
N PHE A 28 13.52 -10.42 3.56
CA PHE A 28 13.53 -9.59 2.35
C PHE A 28 14.87 -8.90 2.14
N ALA A 29 15.20 -8.67 0.87
CA ALA A 29 16.32 -7.88 0.42
C ALA A 29 15.81 -6.55 -0.16
N ILE A 30 16.56 -5.48 0.07
CA ILE A 30 16.28 -4.16 -0.50
C ILE A 30 17.21 -3.98 -1.71
N SER A 31 16.65 -3.66 -2.87
CA SER A 31 17.44 -3.36 -4.05
C SER A 31 18.33 -2.13 -3.85
N MET A 32 19.43 -2.03 -4.60
CA MET A 32 20.43 -0.96 -4.46
C MET A 32 19.85 0.44 -4.67
N ASP A 33 18.81 0.54 -5.51
CA ASP A 33 18.06 1.77 -5.78
C ASP A 33 17.03 2.12 -4.69
N ARG A 34 16.84 1.26 -3.69
CA ARG A 34 15.90 1.42 -2.56
C ARG A 34 14.44 1.59 -2.97
N HIS A 35 14.08 1.23 -4.19
CA HIS A 35 12.70 1.24 -4.66
C HIS A 35 12.04 -0.13 -4.68
N GLN A 36 12.80 -1.21 -4.49
CA GLN A 36 12.27 -2.57 -4.58
C GLN A 36 12.62 -3.38 -3.35
N LEU A 37 11.63 -4.15 -2.88
CA LEU A 37 11.77 -5.17 -1.85
C LEU A 37 11.62 -6.52 -2.53
N LEU A 38 12.62 -7.39 -2.38
CA LEU A 38 12.67 -8.71 -2.99
C LEU A 38 12.64 -9.77 -1.90
N TRP A 39 11.73 -10.74 -2.00
CA TRP A 39 11.70 -11.93 -1.17
C TRP A 39 12.23 -13.13 -1.97
N PRO A 40 13.52 -13.49 -1.81
CA PRO A 40 14.13 -14.55 -2.60
C PRO A 40 13.55 -15.95 -2.30
N GLU A 41 12.95 -16.17 -1.14
CA GLU A 41 12.40 -17.49 -0.77
C GLU A 41 11.09 -17.81 -1.51
N ILE A 42 10.29 -16.78 -1.81
CA ILE A 42 8.96 -16.90 -2.41
C ILE A 42 8.89 -16.32 -3.83
N ASP A 43 10.03 -15.89 -4.38
CA ASP A 43 10.16 -15.24 -5.70
C ASP A 43 9.25 -14.01 -5.89
N GLU A 44 8.98 -13.30 -4.79
CA GLU A 44 8.08 -12.13 -4.80
C GLU A 44 8.90 -10.85 -4.80
N ASP A 45 8.59 -9.92 -5.70
CA ASP A 45 9.14 -8.57 -5.71
C ASP A 45 8.05 -7.50 -5.57
N ILE A 46 8.36 -6.46 -4.79
CA ILE A 46 7.45 -5.36 -4.51
C ILE A 46 8.12 -4.03 -4.81
N ASN A 47 7.45 -3.23 -5.64
CA ASN A 47 7.89 -1.88 -5.98
C ASN A 47 7.33 -0.84 -5.00
N VAL A 48 8.20 -0.27 -4.16
CA VAL A 48 7.87 0.74 -3.14
C VAL A 48 7.21 1.99 -3.74
N PRO A 49 7.69 2.61 -4.84
CA PRO A 49 7.03 3.75 -5.47
C PRO A 49 5.62 3.43 -5.96
N ALA A 50 5.40 2.23 -6.51
CA ALA A 50 4.07 1.80 -6.94
C ALA A 50 3.12 1.65 -5.74
N LEU A 51 3.60 1.05 -4.63
CA LEU A 51 2.83 0.95 -3.39
C LEU A 51 2.44 2.30 -2.79
N LEU A 52 3.37 3.25 -2.75
CA LEU A 52 3.11 4.61 -2.28
C LEU A 52 2.12 5.35 -3.18
N SER A 53 2.18 5.11 -4.49
CA SER A 53 1.22 5.67 -5.45
C SER A 53 -0.19 5.10 -5.23
N PHE A 54 -0.29 3.80 -4.97
CA PHE A 54 -1.56 3.12 -4.67
C PHE A 54 -2.21 3.66 -3.39
N GLN A 55 -1.44 3.87 -2.31
CA GLN A 55 -1.93 4.51 -1.09
C GLN A 55 -2.45 5.92 -1.34
N SER A 56 -1.71 6.70 -2.12
CA SER A 56 -2.08 8.09 -2.41
C SER A 56 -3.41 8.16 -3.17
N GLU A 57 -3.64 7.26 -4.12
CA GLU A 57 -4.90 7.17 -4.85
C GLU A 57 -6.06 6.71 -3.95
N HIS A 58 -5.85 5.71 -3.10
CA HIS A 58 -6.89 5.23 -2.19
C HIS A 58 -7.22 6.24 -1.07
N ALA A 59 -6.23 7.00 -0.59
CA ALA A 59 -6.42 8.09 0.35
C ALA A 59 -7.12 9.30 -0.28
N ALA A 60 -6.82 9.62 -1.55
CA ALA A 60 -7.50 10.68 -2.29
C ALA A 60 -8.99 10.35 -2.50
N ARG A 61 -9.32 9.10 -2.83
CA ARG A 61 -10.72 8.64 -2.95
C ARG A 61 -11.51 8.72 -1.64
N GLN A 62 -10.87 8.51 -0.49
CA GLN A 62 -11.53 8.66 0.81
C GLN A 62 -11.84 10.12 1.16
N ARG A 63 -11.05 11.09 0.68
CA ARG A 63 -11.34 12.52 0.91
C ARG A 63 -12.47 13.05 0.04
N ASP A 64 -12.65 12.50 -1.15
CA ASP A 64 -13.69 12.93 -2.09
C ASP A 64 -15.12 12.58 -1.60
N SER A 65 -15.26 11.51 -0.80
CA SER A 65 -16.56 11.06 -0.26
C SER A 65 -17.16 11.94 0.85
N ARG A 66 -16.52 13.04 1.27
CA ARG A 66 -17.12 13.99 2.23
C ARG A 66 -17.87 15.15 1.57
N GLU A 67 -17.77 15.33 0.25
CA GLU A 67 -18.37 16.46 -0.45
C GLU A 67 -19.56 16.06 -1.35
N GLN A 68 -20.08 14.84 -1.21
CA GLN A 68 -21.38 14.43 -1.78
C GLN A 68 -22.47 14.58 -0.71
N ALA A 69 -22.47 15.71 0.00
CA ALA A 69 -23.66 16.16 0.71
C ALA A 69 -24.65 16.59 -0.38
N PHE A 70 -25.56 15.67 -0.72
CA PHE A 70 -26.72 15.89 -1.59
C PHE A 70 -27.24 17.32 -1.44
N PRO A 71 -27.38 18.11 -2.53
CA PRO A 71 -28.05 19.39 -2.42
C PRO A 71 -29.49 19.07 -2.02
N TYR A 72 -29.84 19.42 -0.78
CA TYR A 72 -31.20 19.36 -0.26
C TYR A 72 -32.06 20.24 -1.17
N TRP A 73 -32.80 19.63 -2.08
CA TRP A 73 -33.85 20.28 -2.83
C TRP A 73 -34.93 20.74 -1.84
N PRO A 74 -35.37 22.01 -1.84
CA PRO A 74 -36.44 22.45 -0.96
C PRO A 74 -37.79 22.00 -1.53
N PRO A 75 -38.75 21.54 -0.72
CA PRO A 75 -40.11 21.37 -1.20
C PRO A 75 -40.81 22.74 -1.18
N GLU A 76 -41.12 23.30 -2.35
CA GLU A 76 -42.29 24.17 -2.57
C GLU A 76 -43.02 23.74 -3.84
#